data_AF-A0A9N9YSH9-F1
#
_entry.id   AF-A0A9N9YSH9-F1
#
_cell.length_a   1.000
_cell.length_b   1.000
_cell.length_c   1.000
_cell.angle_alpha   90.00
_cell.angle_beta   90.00
_cell.angle_gamma   90.00
#
_symmetry.space_group_name_H-M   'P 1'
#
loop_
_entity.id
_entity.type
_entity.pdbx_description
1 polymer ?
#
loop_
_entity_poly.entity_id
_entity_poly.type
_entity_poly.pdbx_seq_one_letter_code
_entity_poly.pdbx_strand_id
1 'polypeptide(L)'
;MWCCVIKMSSFLTYTAVVLAASPGLAAGVSGGIGRLPAMGWNSWNEGDILPRWAGRAGFSWGIMPIVNQAARHWEDSCFWGHNDWDMLEVGNGDLTFEENRSHFALWAALKSPLIIGTPLKGIDKKVLGILTNKELIDFNQDTHYSDSARPFGLEGPVPPTVDDTAHPPSHWVGISVKGIHVFLLNTDAEEAVLAVEFDKTPGLNKQRVYLVHDMWTGEDLGVFLDGFAMSVKAHDTAALRFTTPQGNHPNANWAPGKSERSEGRD
;
A
#
# COMPACT_ATOMS: atom_id res chain seq x y z
N MET A 1 -22.30 -33.43 -67.12
CA MET A 1 -23.12 -34.47 -66.47
C MET A 1 -22.54 -34.69 -65.09
N TRP A 2 -23.00 -33.99 -64.05
CA TRP A 2 -24.16 -34.37 -63.23
C TRP A 2 -24.13 -35.85 -62.86
N CYS A 3 -23.68 -36.16 -61.64
CA CYS A 3 -24.55 -36.87 -60.71
C CYS A 3 -24.15 -36.53 -59.26
N CYS A 4 -25.17 -36.14 -58.53
CA CYS A 4 -25.20 -35.63 -57.17
C CYS A 4 -24.98 -36.78 -56.17
N VAL A 5 -24.12 -36.59 -55.17
CA VAL A 5 -24.18 -37.37 -53.92
C VAL A 5 -24.34 -36.38 -52.77
N ILE A 6 -25.56 -36.34 -52.27
CA ILE A 6 -25.98 -35.64 -51.07
C ILE A 6 -25.29 -36.32 -49.89
N LYS A 7 -24.39 -35.60 -49.19
CA LYS A 7 -23.97 -35.95 -47.83
C LYS A 7 -24.67 -35.00 -46.86
N MET A 8 -25.62 -35.56 -46.11
CA MET A 8 -26.17 -34.96 -44.90
C MET A 8 -25.02 -34.62 -43.95
N SER A 9 -24.76 -33.34 -43.74
CA SER A 9 -23.90 -32.88 -42.66
C SER A 9 -24.78 -32.63 -41.44
N SER A 10 -24.80 -33.60 -40.53
CA SER A 10 -25.46 -33.47 -39.23
C SER A 10 -24.69 -32.43 -38.40
N PHE A 11 -25.29 -31.27 -38.19
CA PHE A 11 -24.80 -30.28 -37.23
C PHE A 11 -25.07 -30.80 -35.81
N LEU A 12 -24.06 -31.38 -35.15
CA LEU A 12 -24.08 -31.52 -33.70
C LEU A 12 -23.75 -30.16 -33.09
N THR A 13 -24.77 -29.45 -32.59
CA THR A 13 -24.58 -28.34 -31.66
C THR A 13 -24.08 -28.91 -30.33
N TYR A 14 -22.78 -28.78 -30.05
CA TYR A 14 -22.24 -28.98 -28.71
C TYR A 14 -22.61 -27.76 -27.86
N THR A 15 -23.62 -27.91 -27.00
CA THR A 15 -23.84 -26.96 -25.91
C THR A 15 -22.78 -27.25 -24.85
N ALA A 16 -21.69 -26.49 -24.87
CA ALA A 16 -20.72 -26.50 -23.77
C ALA A 16 -21.38 -25.84 -22.55
N VAL A 17 -21.77 -26.65 -21.57
CA VAL A 17 -22.11 -26.16 -20.24
C VAL A 17 -20.79 -25.72 -19.60
N VAL A 18 -20.52 -24.42 -19.62
CA VAL A 18 -19.46 -23.83 -18.81
C VAL A 18 -19.94 -23.89 -17.36
N LEU A 19 -19.47 -24.89 -16.60
CA LEU A 19 -19.51 -24.81 -15.14
C LEU A 19 -18.57 -23.67 -14.73
N ALA A 20 -19.14 -22.51 -14.46
CA ALA A 20 -18.46 -21.46 -13.72
C ALA A 20 -18.22 -22.00 -12.30
N ALA A 21 -17.00 -22.48 -12.04
CA ALA A 21 -16.54 -22.68 -10.68
C ALA A 21 -16.52 -21.29 -10.02
N SER A 22 -17.48 -21.04 -9.13
CA SER A 22 -17.45 -19.86 -8.26
C SER A 22 -16.14 -19.89 -7.47
N PRO A 23 -15.38 -18.78 -7.39
CA PRO A 23 -14.25 -18.73 -6.47
C PRO A 23 -14.78 -19.04 -5.07
N GLY A 24 -14.10 -19.98 -4.41
CA GLY A 24 -14.58 -20.61 -3.20
C GLY A 24 -15.08 -19.60 -2.17
N LEU A 25 -16.35 -19.75 -1.78
CA LEU A 25 -16.80 -19.29 -0.48
C LEU A 25 -15.87 -19.94 0.55
N ALA A 26 -15.09 -19.12 1.24
CA ALA A 26 -14.27 -19.57 2.36
C ALA A 26 -15.15 -20.43 3.27
N ALA A 27 -14.79 -21.70 3.44
CA ALA A 27 -15.54 -22.61 4.30
C ALA A 27 -15.58 -22.02 5.71
N GLY A 28 -16.78 -21.78 6.24
CA GLY A 28 -16.99 -21.28 7.60
C GLY A 28 -16.44 -22.25 8.64
N VAL A 29 -16.16 -21.75 9.84
CA VAL A 29 -15.81 -22.59 10.99
C VAL A 29 -17.04 -23.42 11.38
N SER A 30 -16.85 -24.62 11.92
CA SER A 30 -17.96 -25.45 12.39
C SER A 30 -18.80 -24.67 13.41
N GLY A 31 -20.05 -24.36 13.06
CA GLY A 31 -20.94 -23.56 13.90
C GLY A 31 -21.80 -22.54 13.15
N GLY A 32 -21.66 -22.39 11.83
CA GLY A 32 -22.49 -21.46 11.04
C GLY A 32 -22.16 -19.98 11.23
N ILE A 33 -21.11 -19.69 12.01
CA ILE A 33 -20.43 -18.40 12.07
C ILE A 33 -19.43 -18.33 10.92
N GLY A 34 -19.58 -17.32 10.05
CA GLY A 34 -18.53 -16.98 9.10
C GLY A 34 -17.22 -16.71 9.86
N ARG A 35 -16.06 -17.03 9.27
CA ARG A 35 -14.81 -16.45 9.77
C ARG A 35 -15.03 -14.94 9.78
N LEU A 36 -15.00 -14.33 10.97
CA LEU A 36 -14.93 -12.88 11.05
C LEU A 36 -13.72 -12.48 10.19
N PRO A 37 -13.83 -11.44 9.34
CA PRO A 37 -12.61 -10.86 8.78
C PRO A 37 -11.69 -10.56 9.95
N ALA A 38 -10.40 -10.73 9.73
CA ALA A 38 -9.35 -10.54 10.71
C ALA A 38 -9.25 -9.08 11.16
N MET A 39 -10.28 -8.56 11.80
CA MET A 39 -10.38 -7.21 12.35
C MET A 39 -9.83 -7.24 13.79
N GLY A 40 -8.63 -7.80 13.95
CA GLY A 40 -7.86 -7.54 15.16
C GLY A 40 -7.29 -6.13 15.02
N TRP A 41 -7.61 -5.28 15.99
CA TRP A 41 -7.05 -3.95 16.11
C TRP A 41 -5.93 -4.04 17.14
N ASN A 42 -4.68 -3.87 16.71
CA ASN A 42 -3.55 -3.96 17.64
C ASN A 42 -3.40 -2.65 18.44
N SER A 43 -3.69 -1.52 17.80
CA SER A 43 -3.82 -0.22 18.45
C SER A 43 -4.66 0.73 17.59
N TRP A 44 -4.97 1.90 18.14
CA TRP A 44 -5.72 2.97 17.48
C TRP A 44 -4.91 4.26 17.60
N ASN A 45 -5.07 5.17 16.64
CA ASN A 45 -4.63 6.55 16.79
C ASN A 45 -5.22 7.17 18.07
N GLU A 46 -4.48 8.11 18.65
CA GLU A 46 -4.85 8.72 19.95
C GLU A 46 -5.98 9.75 19.86
N GLY A 47 -6.42 10.12 18.66
CA GLY A 47 -7.50 11.08 18.48
C GLY A 47 -7.99 11.14 17.04
N ASP A 48 -9.28 11.45 16.87
CA ASP A 48 -10.02 11.40 15.61
C ASP A 48 -9.30 12.11 14.46
N ILE A 49 -9.33 11.56 13.25
CA ILE A 49 -8.77 12.24 12.09
C ILE A 49 -9.55 13.51 11.73
N LEU A 50 -8.82 14.50 11.25
CA LEU A 50 -9.32 15.75 10.68
C LEU A 50 -8.78 15.88 9.24
N PRO A 51 -9.58 16.32 8.25
CA PRO A 51 -9.13 16.51 6.87
C PRO A 51 -8.24 17.76 6.73
N ARG A 52 -7.06 17.71 7.35
CA ARG A 52 -6.01 18.74 7.32
C ARG A 52 -4.65 18.08 7.30
N TRP A 53 -3.71 18.69 6.59
CA TRP A 53 -2.34 18.20 6.48
C TRP A 53 -1.65 18.05 7.84
N ALA A 54 -1.63 19.13 8.63
CA ALA A 54 -0.94 19.17 9.92
C ALA A 54 -1.79 19.87 11.00
N GLY A 55 -1.32 19.77 12.25
CA GLY A 55 -1.94 20.40 13.41
C GLY A 55 -3.06 19.58 14.05
N ARG A 56 -3.68 20.15 15.10
CA ARG A 56 -4.75 19.51 15.88
C ARG A 56 -5.84 20.52 16.21
N ALA A 57 -7.07 20.04 16.40
CA ALA A 57 -8.21 20.79 16.88
C ALA A 57 -8.92 20.00 17.99
N GLY A 58 -8.60 20.29 19.25
CA GLY A 58 -9.09 19.49 20.38
C GLY A 58 -8.55 18.06 20.30
N PHE A 59 -9.44 17.06 20.28
CA PHE A 59 -9.09 15.66 20.11
C PHE A 59 -8.87 15.26 18.64
N SER A 60 -9.14 16.14 17.67
CA SER A 60 -8.99 15.80 16.25
C SER A 60 -7.61 16.17 15.70
N TRP A 61 -6.98 15.26 14.96
CA TRP A 61 -5.59 15.35 14.50
C TRP A 61 -5.52 15.37 12.98
N GLY A 62 -4.67 16.23 12.42
CA GLY A 62 -4.34 16.18 10.99
C GLY A 62 -3.52 14.93 10.63
N ILE A 63 -3.26 14.77 9.33
CA ILE A 63 -2.58 13.60 8.76
C ILE A 63 -1.17 13.44 9.33
N MET A 64 -0.35 14.50 9.33
CA MET A 64 1.06 14.44 9.76
C MET A 64 1.21 14.00 11.23
N PRO A 65 0.45 14.53 12.21
CA PRO A 65 0.48 14.02 13.58
C PRO A 65 0.15 12.52 13.72
N ILE A 66 -0.76 12.00 12.89
CA ILE A 66 -1.12 10.57 12.91
C ILE A 66 0.02 9.73 12.30
N VAL A 67 0.58 10.14 11.15
CA VAL A 67 1.74 9.49 10.53
C VAL A 67 2.94 9.50 11.50
N ASN A 68 3.10 10.58 12.24
CA ASN A 68 4.12 10.72 13.28
C ASN A 68 3.94 9.72 14.42
N GLN A 69 2.70 9.51 14.86
CA GLN A 69 2.38 8.46 15.82
C GLN A 69 2.66 7.08 15.23
N ALA A 70 2.24 6.83 13.99
CA ALA A 70 2.43 5.58 13.30
C ALA A 70 3.91 5.19 13.15
N ALA A 71 4.79 6.17 12.93
CA ALA A 71 6.24 5.96 12.89
C ALA A 71 6.82 5.36 14.18
N ARG A 72 6.13 5.47 15.32
CA ARG A 72 6.54 4.91 16.62
C ARG A 72 5.96 3.54 16.90
N HIS A 73 4.94 3.14 16.13
CA HIS A 73 4.13 1.94 16.35
C HIS A 73 4.08 1.02 15.13
N TRP A 74 4.91 1.27 14.10
CA TRP A 74 4.91 0.47 12.87
C TRP A 74 5.17 -1.02 13.13
N GLU A 75 5.91 -1.36 14.20
CA GLU A 75 6.20 -2.75 14.61
C GLU A 75 4.98 -3.50 15.15
N ASP A 76 3.91 -2.77 15.50
CA ASP A 76 2.74 -3.33 16.17
C ASP A 76 1.67 -3.82 15.18
N SER A 77 1.95 -3.82 13.87
CA SER A 77 1.04 -4.29 12.82
C SER A 77 1.55 -5.58 12.16
N CYS A 78 0.70 -6.62 12.09
CA CYS A 78 0.96 -7.86 11.37
C CYS A 78 -0.35 -8.61 11.03
N PHE A 79 -0.25 -9.86 10.56
CA PHE A 79 -1.45 -10.63 10.23
C PHE A 79 -2.35 -10.74 11.45
N TRP A 80 -3.65 -10.61 11.19
CA TRP A 80 -4.69 -10.70 12.22
C TRP A 80 -4.71 -9.54 13.23
N GLY A 81 -3.89 -8.51 13.02
CA GLY A 81 -3.76 -7.39 13.93
C GLY A 81 -3.11 -6.18 13.25
N HIS A 82 -3.90 -5.18 12.88
CA HIS A 82 -3.38 -3.96 12.27
C HIS A 82 -3.68 -2.75 13.15
N ASN A 83 -2.77 -1.77 13.15
CA ASN A 83 -3.05 -0.48 13.77
C ASN A 83 -4.10 0.27 12.94
N ASP A 84 -5.09 0.84 13.61
CA ASP A 84 -6.01 1.79 12.99
C ASP A 84 -5.41 3.19 13.03
N TRP A 85 -5.16 3.77 11.86
CA TRP A 85 -4.82 5.18 11.75
C TRP A 85 -6.04 6.06 11.46
N ASP A 86 -7.23 5.54 11.73
CA ASP A 86 -8.55 6.13 11.46
C ASP A 86 -8.98 6.04 9.99
N MET A 87 -10.23 6.44 9.75
CA MET A 87 -10.85 6.47 8.43
C MET A 87 -10.13 7.39 7.44
N LEU A 88 -10.34 7.14 6.16
CA LEU A 88 -9.81 7.95 5.07
C LEU A 88 -10.60 9.26 4.94
N GLU A 89 -9.87 10.37 4.96
CA GLU A 89 -10.34 11.73 4.65
C GLU A 89 -10.10 12.12 3.19
N VAL A 90 -9.79 11.14 2.32
CA VAL A 90 -9.55 11.37 0.89
C VAL A 90 -10.79 11.96 0.24
N GLY A 91 -10.69 13.17 -0.30
CA GLY A 91 -11.79 13.90 -0.93
C GLY A 91 -12.57 14.82 0.01
N ASN A 92 -12.18 14.92 1.28
CA ASN A 92 -12.80 15.78 2.27
C ASN A 92 -11.94 17.03 2.58
N GLY A 93 -12.59 18.06 3.15
CA GLY A 93 -11.93 19.29 3.58
C GLY A 93 -11.22 20.05 2.46
N ASP A 94 -10.13 20.72 2.82
CA ASP A 94 -9.33 21.55 1.92
C ASP A 94 -7.99 20.90 1.56
N LEU A 95 -7.89 19.56 1.69
CA LEU A 95 -6.68 18.82 1.34
C LEU A 95 -6.38 18.97 -0.15
N THR A 96 -5.13 19.30 -0.48
CA THR A 96 -4.68 19.35 -1.89
C THR A 96 -4.70 17.95 -2.51
N PHE A 97 -4.62 17.87 -3.84
CA PHE A 97 -4.58 16.57 -4.52
C PHE A 97 -3.35 15.74 -4.07
N GLU A 98 -2.22 16.39 -3.93
CA GLU A 98 -0.97 15.84 -3.42
C GLU A 98 -1.10 15.35 -1.96
N GLU A 99 -1.73 16.14 -1.08
CA GLU A 99 -1.99 15.73 0.31
C GLU A 99 -2.93 14.52 0.40
N ASN A 100 -3.95 14.46 -0.47
CA ASN A 100 -4.84 13.30 -0.60
C ASN A 100 -4.07 12.04 -1.04
N ARG A 101 -3.10 12.18 -1.96
CA ARG A 101 -2.24 11.07 -2.39
C ARG A 101 -1.35 10.59 -1.26
N SER A 102 -0.71 11.50 -0.54
CA SER A 102 0.11 11.19 0.63
C SER A 102 -0.68 10.46 1.71
N HIS A 103 -1.87 10.97 2.06
CA HIS A 103 -2.75 10.32 3.04
C HIS A 103 -3.08 8.87 2.64
N PHE A 104 -3.55 8.66 1.42
CA PHE A 104 -3.90 7.31 0.96
C PHE A 104 -2.70 6.37 0.89
N ALA A 105 -1.58 6.84 0.33
CA ALA A 105 -0.37 6.02 0.19
C ALA A 105 0.21 5.62 1.54
N LEU A 106 0.24 6.53 2.52
CA LEU A 106 0.76 6.23 3.85
C LEU A 106 -0.17 5.30 4.62
N TRP A 107 -1.49 5.44 4.52
CA TRP A 107 -2.42 4.48 5.14
C TRP A 107 -2.26 3.08 4.53
N ALA A 108 -2.10 3.02 3.20
CA ALA A 108 -1.83 1.77 2.50
C ALA A 108 -0.48 1.16 2.93
N ALA A 109 0.59 1.98 2.96
CA ALA A 109 1.94 1.59 3.37
C ALA A 109 1.98 1.09 4.82
N LEU A 110 1.28 1.77 5.71
CA LEU A 110 1.15 1.40 7.13
C LEU A 110 0.22 0.21 7.35
N LYS A 111 -0.38 -0.36 6.30
CA LYS A 111 -1.36 -1.45 6.39
C LYS A 111 -2.52 -1.14 7.34
N SER A 112 -2.93 0.13 7.38
CA SER A 112 -4.15 0.55 8.06
C SER A 112 -5.37 -0.01 7.34
N PRO A 113 -6.49 -0.21 8.03
CA PRO A 113 -7.78 -0.36 7.37
C PRO A 113 -8.08 0.85 6.48
N LEU A 114 -8.48 0.57 5.22
CA LEU A 114 -8.79 1.58 4.22
C LEU A 114 -10.31 1.85 4.20
N ILE A 115 -10.81 2.49 5.25
CA ILE A 115 -12.25 2.78 5.42
C ILE A 115 -12.57 4.14 4.81
N ILE A 116 -13.37 4.18 3.75
CA ILE A 116 -13.70 5.43 3.04
C ILE A 116 -14.65 6.30 3.87
N GLY A 117 -14.22 7.52 4.22
CA GLY A 117 -15.00 8.52 4.96
C GLY A 117 -15.64 9.63 4.10
N THR A 118 -15.60 9.54 2.77
CA THR A 118 -16.13 10.57 1.85
C THR A 118 -17.40 10.13 1.10
N PRO A 119 -18.34 11.04 0.77
CA PRO A 119 -19.47 10.73 -0.10
C PRO A 119 -19.03 10.30 -1.52
N LEU A 120 -19.34 9.05 -1.91
CA LEU A 120 -18.99 8.53 -3.24
C LEU A 120 -19.85 9.08 -4.38
N LYS A 121 -21.06 9.59 -4.08
CA LYS A 121 -21.96 10.11 -5.10
C LYS A 121 -21.42 11.45 -5.63
N GLY A 122 -20.98 11.46 -6.87
CA GLY A 122 -20.45 12.68 -7.51
C GLY A 122 -19.01 13.01 -7.11
N ILE A 123 -18.28 12.04 -6.53
CA ILE A 123 -16.85 12.19 -6.21
C ILE A 123 -16.06 12.60 -7.46
N ASP A 124 -15.08 13.49 -7.28
CA ASP A 124 -14.18 13.88 -8.35
C ASP A 124 -13.40 12.66 -8.87
N LYS A 125 -13.20 12.59 -10.20
CA LYS A 125 -12.57 11.42 -10.83
C LYS A 125 -11.10 11.26 -10.44
N LYS A 126 -10.37 12.36 -10.20
CA LYS A 126 -8.97 12.28 -9.77
C LYS A 126 -8.89 11.75 -8.34
N VAL A 127 -9.78 12.22 -7.45
CA VAL A 127 -9.89 11.73 -6.07
C VAL A 127 -10.29 10.25 -6.04
N LEU A 128 -11.26 9.84 -6.85
CA LEU A 128 -11.61 8.42 -6.99
C LEU A 128 -10.42 7.59 -7.51
N GLY A 129 -9.61 8.16 -8.40
CA GLY A 129 -8.37 7.54 -8.89
C GLY A 129 -7.39 7.22 -7.77
N ILE A 130 -7.31 8.06 -6.72
CA ILE A 130 -6.51 7.78 -5.53
C ILE A 130 -7.07 6.57 -4.78
N LEU A 131 -8.37 6.61 -4.44
CA LEU A 131 -9.05 5.54 -3.68
C LEU A 131 -9.07 4.18 -4.41
N THR A 132 -8.91 4.19 -5.72
CA THR A 132 -8.95 2.99 -6.57
C THR A 132 -7.58 2.58 -7.10
N ASN A 133 -6.49 3.18 -6.57
CA ASN A 133 -5.13 2.79 -6.96
C ASN A 133 -4.85 1.33 -6.58
N LYS A 134 -4.86 0.46 -7.60
CA LYS A 134 -4.71 -0.98 -7.44
C LYS A 134 -3.35 -1.38 -6.86
N GLU A 135 -2.29 -0.65 -7.18
CA GLU A 135 -0.94 -1.00 -6.74
C GLU A 135 -0.76 -0.81 -5.24
N LEU A 136 -1.24 0.31 -4.71
CA LEU A 136 -1.24 0.62 -3.28
C LEU A 136 -2.17 -0.32 -2.50
N ILE A 137 -3.35 -0.60 -3.03
CA ILE A 137 -4.28 -1.57 -2.44
C ILE A 137 -3.66 -2.97 -2.40
N ASP A 138 -3.02 -3.41 -3.50
CA ASP A 138 -2.38 -4.72 -3.56
C ASP A 138 -1.21 -4.83 -2.56
N PHE A 139 -0.49 -3.74 -2.28
CA PHE A 139 0.51 -3.71 -1.21
C PHE A 139 -0.14 -3.83 0.18
N ASN A 140 -1.20 -3.06 0.44
CA ASN A 140 -1.93 -3.08 1.71
C ASN A 140 -2.55 -4.46 1.99
N GLN A 141 -3.04 -5.14 0.95
CA GLN A 141 -3.76 -6.42 1.03
C GLN A 141 -2.86 -7.64 0.74
N ASP A 142 -1.54 -7.50 0.88
CA ASP A 142 -0.62 -8.60 0.61
C ASP A 142 -0.86 -9.78 1.57
N THR A 143 -1.05 -10.97 1.01
CA THR A 143 -1.42 -12.17 1.77
C THR A 143 -0.23 -12.96 2.32
N HIS A 144 1.01 -12.58 1.98
CA HIS A 144 2.23 -13.25 2.43
C HIS A 144 3.07 -12.35 3.34
N TYR A 145 2.98 -11.04 3.16
CA TYR A 145 3.66 -10.05 3.98
C TYR A 145 2.63 -9.21 4.69
N SER A 146 2.60 -9.24 6.02
CA SER A 146 1.65 -8.45 6.81
C SER A 146 2.22 -7.19 7.44
N ASP A 147 3.54 -7.07 7.47
CA ASP A 147 4.20 -5.99 8.19
C ASP A 147 3.94 -4.66 7.49
N SER A 148 3.67 -3.62 8.27
CA SER A 148 3.62 -2.24 7.80
C SER A 148 4.97 -1.83 7.22
N ALA A 149 4.95 -0.85 6.32
CA ALA A 149 6.15 -0.14 5.94
C ALA A 149 6.76 0.52 7.18
N ARG A 150 8.08 0.44 7.30
CA ARG A 150 8.85 1.01 8.40
C ARG A 150 9.62 2.23 7.96
N PRO A 151 9.78 3.25 8.83
CA PRO A 151 10.64 4.38 8.52
C PRO A 151 12.11 3.94 8.45
N PHE A 152 12.90 4.57 7.58
CA PHE A 152 14.34 4.36 7.44
C PHE A 152 15.08 5.66 7.09
N GLY A 153 16.40 5.61 6.92
CA GLY A 153 17.15 6.76 6.41
C GLY A 153 17.34 7.90 7.40
N LEU A 154 17.24 7.63 8.71
CA LEU A 154 17.56 8.59 9.76
C LEU A 154 19.06 8.94 9.68
N GLU A 155 19.44 10.00 8.96
CA GLU A 155 20.68 10.71 9.26
C GLU A 155 20.49 11.41 10.61
N GLY A 156 20.78 10.67 11.69
CA GLY A 156 20.74 11.17 13.06
C GLY A 156 19.40 10.99 13.78
N PRO A 157 19.40 10.99 15.13
CA PRO A 157 18.18 10.90 15.91
C PRO A 157 17.41 12.20 15.78
N VAL A 158 16.42 12.23 14.91
CA VAL A 158 15.15 12.80 15.32
C VAL A 158 14.20 11.61 15.39
N PRO A 159 14.19 10.83 16.50
CA PRO A 159 12.89 10.30 16.90
C PRO A 159 11.97 11.52 16.87
N PRO A 160 10.87 11.52 16.13
CA PRO A 160 10.00 12.68 16.15
C PRO A 160 9.70 12.96 17.61
N THR A 161 10.27 14.06 18.10
CA THR A 161 9.98 14.47 19.45
C THR A 161 8.48 14.76 19.43
N VAL A 162 7.85 14.65 20.59
CA VAL A 162 6.41 14.91 20.75
C VAL A 162 6.02 16.30 20.20
N ASP A 163 7.01 17.17 19.96
CA ASP A 163 6.89 18.58 19.66
C ASP A 163 6.77 18.92 18.16
N ASP A 164 7.47 18.22 17.24
CA ASP A 164 7.31 18.46 15.79
C ASP A 164 6.50 17.34 15.13
N THR A 165 5.19 17.51 15.19
CA THR A 165 4.23 16.59 14.56
C THR A 165 3.94 16.93 13.10
N ALA A 166 4.57 17.98 12.54
CA ALA A 166 4.34 18.41 11.17
C ALA A 166 5.29 17.72 10.17
N HIS A 167 6.45 17.24 10.64
CA HIS A 167 7.48 16.62 9.80
C HIS A 167 7.81 15.20 10.28
N PRO A 168 6.89 14.22 10.11
CA PRO A 168 7.21 12.81 10.37
C PRO A 168 8.32 12.30 9.42
N PRO A 169 8.86 11.09 9.64
CA PRO A 169 9.84 10.50 8.74
C PRO A 169 9.41 10.54 7.27
N SER A 170 10.31 10.97 6.39
CA SER A 170 10.06 11.11 4.94
C SER A 170 10.19 9.78 4.20
N HIS A 171 11.02 8.87 4.69
CA HIS A 171 11.38 7.64 3.97
C HIS A 171 10.82 6.40 4.66
N TRP A 172 10.01 5.64 3.93
CA TRP A 172 9.39 4.41 4.41
C TRP A 172 9.68 3.25 3.45
N VAL A 173 9.92 2.06 3.99
CA VAL A 173 10.17 0.86 3.20
C VAL A 173 9.28 -0.28 3.68
N GLY A 174 8.64 -0.96 2.73
CA GLY A 174 7.79 -2.12 2.96
C GLY A 174 8.10 -3.23 1.96
N ILE A 175 7.61 -4.43 2.24
CA ILE A 175 7.83 -5.61 1.38
C ILE A 175 6.48 -6.26 1.08
N SER A 176 6.36 -6.76 -0.14
CA SER A 176 5.20 -7.49 -0.63
C SER A 176 5.67 -8.55 -1.63
N VAL A 177 4.82 -9.51 -2.01
CA VAL A 177 5.13 -10.53 -3.02
C VAL A 177 5.60 -9.94 -4.36
N LYS A 178 5.23 -8.69 -4.65
CA LYS A 178 5.60 -8.00 -5.89
C LYS A 178 6.97 -7.35 -5.86
N GLY A 179 7.56 -7.09 -4.68
CA GLY A 179 8.85 -6.42 -4.57
C GLY A 179 9.08 -5.71 -3.25
N ILE A 180 10.13 -4.90 -3.24
CA ILE A 180 10.39 -3.94 -2.16
C ILE A 180 9.73 -2.63 -2.56
N HIS A 181 8.97 -2.03 -1.65
CA HIS A 181 8.23 -0.80 -1.90
C HIS A 181 8.85 0.32 -1.06
N VAL A 182 9.07 1.48 -1.65
CA VAL A 182 9.59 2.67 -0.98
C VAL A 182 8.60 3.80 -1.16
N PHE A 183 8.25 4.45 -0.06
CA PHE A 183 7.39 5.62 -0.04
C PHE A 183 8.22 6.82 0.40
N LEU A 184 8.23 7.87 -0.42
CA LEU A 184 8.99 9.10 -0.21
C LEU A 184 8.02 10.25 0.00
N LEU A 185 7.76 10.56 1.26
CA LEU A 185 6.91 11.66 1.69
C LEU A 185 7.72 12.96 1.68
N ASN A 186 7.28 13.94 0.90
CA ASN A 186 7.76 15.30 1.01
C ASN A 186 6.87 16.06 2.01
N THR A 187 7.40 16.39 3.18
CA THR A 187 6.69 17.18 4.20
C THR A 187 6.78 18.69 3.96
N ASP A 188 7.66 19.13 3.06
CA ASP A 188 7.89 20.54 2.80
C ASP A 188 6.76 21.15 1.96
N ALA A 189 6.54 22.45 2.15
CA ALA A 189 5.55 23.24 1.41
C ALA A 189 5.96 23.53 -0.05
N GLU A 190 7.13 23.07 -0.47
CA GLU A 190 7.68 23.25 -1.81
C GLU A 190 8.13 21.92 -2.40
N GLU A 191 8.30 21.87 -3.72
CA GLU A 191 8.85 20.69 -4.39
C GLU A 191 10.29 20.41 -3.96
N ALA A 192 10.58 19.14 -3.64
CA ALA A 192 11.89 18.70 -3.16
C ALA A 192 12.35 17.44 -3.92
N VAL A 193 13.67 17.31 -4.10
CA VAL A 193 14.27 16.08 -4.66
C VAL A 193 14.53 15.12 -3.51
N LEU A 194 13.87 13.96 -3.54
CA LEU A 194 14.07 12.89 -2.57
C LEU A 194 14.85 11.73 -3.22
N ALA A 195 15.81 11.19 -2.47
CA ALA A 195 16.69 10.12 -2.93
C ALA A 195 16.49 8.83 -2.13
N VAL A 196 16.71 7.70 -2.81
CA VAL A 196 16.78 6.34 -2.29
C VAL A 196 18.21 5.84 -2.51
N GLU A 197 19.01 5.84 -1.45
CA GLU A 197 20.34 5.22 -1.46
C GLU A 197 20.18 3.72 -1.16
N PHE A 198 20.62 2.85 -2.06
CA PHE A 198 20.32 1.42 -1.97
C PHE A 198 21.03 0.70 -0.81
N ASP A 199 22.15 1.24 -0.31
CA ASP A 199 22.83 0.68 0.86
C ASP A 199 22.26 1.18 2.20
N LYS A 200 21.56 2.33 2.21
CA LYS A 200 20.80 2.84 3.36
C LYS A 200 19.36 2.31 3.43
N THR A 201 18.86 1.72 2.34
CA THR A 201 17.48 1.24 2.24
C THR A 201 17.38 -0.25 2.58
N PRO A 202 16.66 -0.63 3.65
CA PRO A 202 16.46 -2.03 4.00
C PRO A 202 15.95 -2.91 2.84
N GLY A 203 16.60 -4.04 2.63
CA GLY A 203 16.25 -4.99 1.57
C GLY A 203 16.88 -4.68 0.20
N LEU A 204 17.35 -3.45 -0.03
CA LEU A 204 18.11 -3.08 -1.21
C LEU A 204 19.62 -3.25 -0.98
N ASN A 205 20.38 -3.14 -2.06
CA ASN A 205 21.83 -3.36 -2.05
C ASN A 205 22.48 -2.61 -3.21
N LYS A 206 23.45 -1.75 -2.93
CA LYS A 206 24.08 -0.90 -3.95
C LYS A 206 24.87 -1.63 -5.04
N GLN A 207 25.26 -2.88 -4.82
CA GLN A 207 25.94 -3.71 -5.83
C GLN A 207 24.96 -4.39 -6.80
N ARG A 208 23.64 -4.20 -6.62
CA ARG A 208 22.60 -4.74 -7.49
C ARG A 208 21.90 -3.62 -8.27
N VAL A 209 21.37 -4.00 -9.43
CA VAL A 209 20.50 -3.15 -10.23
C VAL A 209 19.04 -3.45 -9.94
N TYR A 210 18.21 -2.41 -9.93
CA TYR A 210 16.78 -2.52 -9.68
C TYR A 210 15.98 -1.80 -10.76
N LEU A 211 14.91 -2.44 -11.22
CA LEU A 211 13.85 -1.77 -11.98
C LEU A 211 13.00 -0.99 -10.98
N VAL A 212 12.86 0.31 -11.21
CA VAL A 212 12.04 1.21 -10.39
C VAL A 212 10.73 1.47 -11.13
N HIS A 213 9.63 1.15 -10.47
CA HIS A 213 8.26 1.29 -10.98
C HIS A 213 7.49 2.31 -10.16
N ASP A 214 6.82 3.26 -10.81
CA ASP A 214 5.95 4.23 -10.14
C ASP A 214 4.53 3.68 -9.99
N MET A 215 4.10 3.49 -8.76
CA MET A 215 2.80 2.91 -8.42
C MET A 215 1.62 3.86 -8.68
N TRP A 216 1.88 5.15 -8.93
CA TRP A 216 0.84 6.12 -9.26
C TRP A 216 0.51 6.15 -10.75
N THR A 217 1.52 6.07 -11.60
CA THR A 217 1.38 6.08 -13.06
C THR A 217 1.28 4.67 -13.65
N GLY A 218 1.82 3.66 -12.95
CA GLY A 218 1.97 2.30 -13.46
C GLY A 218 3.10 2.16 -14.47
N GLU A 219 4.02 3.13 -14.53
CA GLU A 219 5.12 3.16 -15.49
C GLU A 219 6.46 2.78 -14.83
N ASP A 220 7.30 2.09 -15.60
CA ASP A 220 8.68 1.82 -15.20
C ASP A 220 9.55 3.05 -15.46
N LEU A 221 10.17 3.59 -14.41
CA LEU A 221 11.05 4.76 -14.46
C LEU A 221 12.47 4.42 -14.95
N GLY A 222 12.80 3.13 -15.01
CA GLY A 222 14.08 2.63 -15.53
C GLY A 222 14.81 1.70 -14.56
N VAL A 223 16.02 1.28 -14.98
CA VAL A 223 16.90 0.41 -14.19
C VAL A 223 18.05 1.22 -13.63
N PHE A 224 18.23 1.16 -12.31
CA PHE A 224 19.20 1.97 -11.59
C PHE A 224 20.17 1.10 -10.78
N LEU A 225 21.37 1.63 -10.56
CA LEU A 225 22.44 1.08 -9.72
C LEU A 225 22.74 2.10 -8.62
N ASP A 226 23.15 1.63 -7.44
CA ASP A 226 23.58 2.45 -6.29
C ASP A 226 22.48 3.29 -5.61
N GLY A 227 21.65 3.99 -6.39
CA GLY A 227 20.54 4.76 -5.88
C GLY A 227 19.57 5.24 -6.96
N PHE A 228 18.51 5.90 -6.52
CA PHE A 228 17.49 6.53 -7.36
C PHE A 228 17.08 7.86 -6.72
N ALA A 229 16.75 8.89 -7.50
CA ALA A 229 16.24 10.15 -6.98
C ALA A 229 15.17 10.71 -7.91
N MET A 230 14.18 11.39 -7.34
CA MET A 230 13.11 12.04 -8.09
C MET A 230 12.61 13.30 -7.41
N SER A 231 12.01 14.18 -8.22
CA SER A 231 11.29 15.34 -7.73
C SER A 231 9.94 14.92 -7.16
N VAL A 232 9.63 15.35 -5.94
CA VAL A 232 8.37 15.10 -5.25
C VAL A 232 7.77 16.44 -4.87
N LYS A 233 6.55 16.71 -5.36
CA LYS A 233 5.85 17.97 -5.11
C LYS A 233 5.62 18.21 -3.62
N ALA A 234 5.33 19.47 -3.27
CA ALA A 234 4.92 19.86 -1.93
C ALA A 234 3.82 18.94 -1.39
N HIS A 235 4.03 18.40 -0.19
CA HIS A 235 3.09 17.51 0.51
C HIS A 235 2.69 16.22 -0.23
N ASP A 236 3.38 15.85 -1.31
CA ASP A 236 3.11 14.63 -2.08
C ASP A 236 3.95 13.44 -1.57
N THR A 237 3.54 12.23 -1.94
CA THR A 237 4.27 11.00 -1.64
C THR A 237 4.53 10.22 -2.92
N ALA A 238 5.80 10.04 -3.28
CA ALA A 238 6.15 9.06 -4.32
C ALA A 238 5.98 7.65 -3.75
N ALA A 239 5.34 6.76 -4.50
CA ALA A 239 5.16 5.36 -4.14
C ALA A 239 5.84 4.51 -5.22
N LEU A 240 6.92 3.84 -4.85
CA LEU A 240 7.83 3.19 -5.78
C LEU A 240 7.95 1.71 -5.46
N ARG A 241 7.98 0.85 -6.49
CA ARG A 241 8.27 -0.57 -6.36
C ARG A 241 9.60 -0.92 -7.04
N PHE A 242 10.47 -1.59 -6.29
CA PHE A 242 11.79 -2.05 -6.70
C PHE A 242 11.77 -3.56 -6.94
N THR A 243 12.19 -3.96 -8.13
CA THR A 243 12.29 -5.37 -8.56
C THR A 243 13.63 -5.64 -9.25
N THR A 244 13.93 -6.90 -9.57
CA THR A 244 15.01 -7.18 -10.53
C THR A 244 14.65 -6.61 -11.91
N PRO A 245 15.60 -6.42 -12.83
CA PRO A 245 15.28 -5.98 -14.20
C PRO A 245 14.31 -6.88 -14.98
N GLN A 246 14.06 -8.10 -14.51
CA GLN A 246 13.11 -9.04 -15.07
C GLN A 246 11.72 -8.97 -14.40
N GLY A 247 11.51 -8.03 -13.48
CA GLY A 247 10.27 -7.86 -12.74
C GLY A 247 10.08 -8.82 -11.56
N ASN A 248 11.12 -9.55 -11.15
CA ASN A 248 11.02 -10.50 -10.03
C ASN A 248 11.28 -9.81 -8.69
N HIS A 249 10.76 -10.39 -7.61
CA HIS A 249 11.09 -9.95 -6.25
C HIS A 249 12.62 -9.97 -6.06
N PRO A 250 13.24 -8.85 -5.62
CA PRO A 250 14.70 -8.72 -5.61
C PRO A 250 15.40 -9.56 -4.54
N ASN A 251 14.65 -10.02 -3.54
CA ASN A 251 15.17 -10.88 -2.49
C ASN A 251 14.26 -12.10 -2.30
N ALA A 252 14.58 -13.22 -2.97
CA ALA A 252 13.82 -14.46 -2.84
C ALA A 252 13.94 -15.10 -1.43
N ASN A 253 14.91 -14.67 -0.62
CA ASN A 253 15.25 -15.26 0.67
C ASN A 253 15.11 -14.28 1.84
N TRP A 254 14.49 -13.11 1.66
CA TRP A 254 14.20 -12.23 2.79
C TRP A 254 13.07 -12.83 3.62
N ALA A 255 13.45 -13.56 4.67
CA ALA A 255 12.54 -13.91 5.75
C ALA A 255 12.32 -12.66 6.62
N PRO A 256 11.07 -12.18 6.78
CA PRO A 256 10.80 -11.03 7.63
C PRO A 256 11.22 -11.36 9.08
N GLY A 257 12.14 -10.55 9.61
CA GLY A 257 12.35 -10.49 11.04
C GLY A 257 11.06 -10.01 11.69
N LYS A 258 10.47 -10.89 12.52
CA LYS A 258 9.19 -10.74 13.26
C LYS A 258 7.91 -10.86 12.42
N SER A 259 7.58 -12.08 11.96
CA SER A 259 6.46 -12.86 12.53
C SER A 259 6.03 -14.02 11.63
N GLU A 260 6.86 -15.07 11.61
CA GLU A 260 6.29 -16.41 11.82
C GLU A 260 5.70 -16.45 13.25
N ARG A 261 4.57 -15.77 13.50
CA ARG A 261 3.65 -16.29 14.51
C ARG A 261 2.94 -17.45 13.84
N SER A 262 3.63 -18.58 13.94
CA SER A 262 3.15 -19.93 13.68
C SER A 262 1.64 -20.02 13.52
N GLU A 263 1.21 -20.41 12.33
CA GLU A 263 0.13 -21.38 12.25
C GLU A 263 0.50 -22.55 13.19
N GLY A 264 -0.08 -22.56 14.39
CA GLY A 264 0.22 -23.58 15.38
C GLY A 264 -0.51 -23.37 16.68
N ARG A 265 -1.58 -24.17 16.85
CA ARG A 265 -2.03 -24.86 18.09
C ARG A 265 -2.36 -23.92 19.27
N ASP A 266 -3.60 -23.79 19.74
CA ASP A 266 -4.65 -24.78 20.03
C ASP A 266 -6.07 -24.22 19.78
#